data_AF-A0A172Q4D3-F1
#
_entry.id   AF-A0A172Q4D3-F1
#
_cell.length_a   1.000
_cell.length_b   1.000
_cell.length_c   1.000
_cell.angle_alpha   90.00
_cell.angle_beta   90.00
_cell.angle_gamma   90.00
#
_symmetry.space_group_name_H-M   'P 1'
#
loop_
_entity.id
_entity.type
_entity.pdbx_description
1 polymer ?
#
loop_
_entity_poly.entity_id
_entity_poly.type
_entity_poly.pdbx_seq_one_letter_code
_entity_poly.pdbx_strand_id
1 'polypeptide(L)'
;FWLGGDFIKNDEPQGNQVFCPLKKVIPMVYDSMKRAQDETGEAKIFSMNITADDHHEMCARADFGLEVFGSDAPRLAFLVDGYVGGPGMVTTARRQYPSQYLHYHRAGH
;
A
#
# COMPACT_ATOMS: atom_id res chain seq x y z
N PHE A 1 -1.09 -14.22 -9.36
CA PHE A 1 -2.25 -13.36 -9.66
C PHE A 1 -1.95 -12.39 -10.80
N TRP A 2 -0.95 -11.50 -10.69
CA TRP A 2 -0.67 -10.46 -11.70
C TRP A 2 -0.37 -10.93 -13.14
N LEU A 3 -0.08 -12.20 -13.38
CA LEU A 3 0.01 -12.76 -14.74
C LEU A 3 -1.32 -12.75 -15.50
N GLY A 4 -2.45 -12.54 -14.82
CA GLY A 4 -3.78 -12.45 -15.44
C GLY A 4 -4.72 -11.46 -14.77
N GLY A 5 -4.21 -10.60 -13.87
CA GLY A 5 -5.01 -9.59 -13.19
C GLY A 5 -4.20 -8.32 -12.95
N ASP A 6 -4.88 -7.25 -12.56
CA ASP A 6 -4.28 -5.91 -12.52
C ASP A 6 -3.89 -5.46 -11.12
N PHE A 7 -4.70 -5.81 -10.13
CA PHE A 7 -4.69 -5.17 -8.82
C PHE A 7 -4.63 -6.19 -7.68
N ILE A 8 -3.70 -5.98 -6.75
CA ILE A 8 -3.65 -6.69 -5.47
C ILE A 8 -3.70 -5.65 -4.35
N LYS A 9 -4.44 -5.94 -3.28
CA LYS A 9 -4.39 -5.18 -2.02
C LYS A 9 -3.78 -6.04 -0.92
N ASN A 10 -3.16 -5.41 0.06
CA ASN A 10 -3.07 -6.03 1.37
C ASN A 10 -4.47 -6.38 1.88
N ASP A 11 -4.59 -7.50 2.57
CA ASP A 11 -5.75 -7.73 3.43
C ASP A 11 -5.70 -6.78 4.62
N GLU A 12 -6.83 -6.45 5.26
CA GLU A 12 -6.87 -5.34 6.24
C GLU A 12 -5.90 -5.45 7.42
N PRO A 13 -5.58 -6.63 7.98
CA PRO A 13 -4.70 -6.69 9.14
C PRO A 13 -3.21 -6.75 8.73
N GLN A 14 -2.89 -6.91 7.44
CA GLN A 14 -1.51 -7.07 7.00
C GLN A 14 -0.76 -5.74 7.11
N GLY A 15 0.39 -5.74 7.79
CA GLY A 15 1.20 -4.54 7.99
C GLY A 15 2.63 -4.90 8.36
N ASN A 16 2.94 -4.93 9.66
CA ASN A 16 4.31 -5.15 10.17
C ASN A 16 4.39 -6.25 11.23
N GLN A 17 3.74 -7.39 11.00
CA GLN A 17 3.81 -8.55 11.89
C GLN A 17 5.24 -9.10 11.97
N VAL A 18 5.62 -9.63 13.14
CA VAL A 18 7.00 -10.14 13.40
C VAL A 18 7.45 -11.25 12.44
N PHE A 19 6.50 -12.04 11.92
CA PHE A 19 6.75 -13.10 10.95
C PHE A 19 6.69 -12.61 9.48
N CYS A 20 6.20 -11.40 9.24
CA CYS A 20 6.07 -10.80 7.92
C CYS A 20 6.44 -9.30 7.96
N PRO A 21 7.71 -8.94 8.26
CA PRO A 21 8.07 -7.55 8.50
C PRO A 21 7.92 -6.69 7.24
N LEU A 22 7.30 -5.52 7.40
CA LEU A 22 6.95 -4.62 6.29
C LEU A 22 8.18 -4.29 5.42
N LYS A 23 9.28 -3.91 6.08
CA LYS A 23 10.53 -3.53 5.39
C LYS A 23 11.22 -4.68 4.65
N LYS A 24 10.83 -5.92 4.90
CA LYS A 24 11.29 -7.09 4.13
C LYS A 24 10.35 -7.42 2.99
N VAL A 25 9.04 -7.33 3.23
CA VAL A 25 8.01 -7.84 2.33
C VAL A 25 7.69 -6.86 1.21
N ILE A 26 7.63 -5.56 1.48
CA ILE A 26 7.30 -4.56 0.43
C ILE A 26 8.32 -4.57 -0.73
N PRO A 27 9.65 -4.67 -0.49
CA PRO A 27 10.60 -4.89 -1.59
C PRO A 27 10.35 -6.17 -2.40
N MET A 28 9.92 -7.26 -1.75
CA MET A 28 9.59 -8.52 -2.43
C MET A 28 8.29 -8.42 -3.26
N VAL A 29 7.31 -7.65 -2.78
CA VAL A 29 6.09 -7.34 -3.52
C VAL A 29 6.44 -6.51 -4.76
N TYR A 30 7.29 -5.49 -4.62
CA TYR A 30 7.75 -4.67 -5.74
C TYR A 30 8.51 -5.50 -6.78
N ASP A 31 9.45 -6.36 -6.37
CA ASP A 31 10.14 -7.29 -7.28
C ASP A 31 9.15 -8.20 -8.03
N SER A 32 8.15 -8.73 -7.32
CA SER A 32 7.12 -9.58 -7.93
C SER A 32 6.25 -8.81 -8.92
N MET A 33 5.93 -7.55 -8.63
CA MET A 33 5.21 -6.67 -9.54
C MET A 33 6.06 -6.41 -10.79
N LYS A 34 7.35 -6.08 -10.64
CA LYS A 34 8.27 -5.85 -11.76
C LYS A 34 8.36 -7.06 -12.68
N ARG A 35 8.64 -8.24 -12.13
CA ARG A 35 8.68 -9.48 -12.92
C ARG A 35 7.37 -9.75 -13.65
N ALA A 36 6.22 -9.48 -13.03
CA ALA A 36 4.94 -9.62 -13.71
C ALA A 36 4.76 -8.62 -14.85
N GLN A 37 5.13 -7.35 -14.67
CA GLN A 37 5.08 -6.34 -15.73
C GLN A 37 6.03 -6.67 -16.88
N ASP A 38 7.23 -7.19 -16.58
CA ASP A 38 8.21 -7.57 -17.59
C ASP A 38 7.73 -8.79 -18.41
N GLU A 39 7.06 -9.74 -17.76
CA GLU A 39 6.48 -10.93 -18.41
C GLU A 39 5.27 -10.58 -19.28
N THR A 40 4.36 -9.72 -18.78
CA THR A 40 3.09 -9.46 -19.48
C THR A 40 3.12 -8.22 -20.37
N GLY A 41 4.07 -7.31 -20.19
CA GLY A 41 4.09 -6.00 -20.84
C GLY A 41 2.98 -5.05 -20.36
N GLU A 42 2.26 -5.39 -19.29
CA GLU A 42 1.10 -4.64 -18.79
C GLU A 42 1.41 -3.98 -17.44
N ALA A 43 0.82 -2.82 -17.17
CA ALA A 43 0.93 -2.19 -15.86
C ALA A 43 0.21 -2.99 -14.78
N LYS A 44 0.79 -3.06 -13.58
CA LYS A 44 0.22 -3.74 -12.41
C LYS A 44 0.18 -2.77 -11.22
N ILE A 45 -0.78 -2.96 -10.33
CA ILE A 45 -1.07 -2.03 -9.22
C ILE A 45 -1.09 -2.79 -7.90
N PHE A 46 -0.54 -2.18 -6.85
CA PHE A 46 -0.60 -2.68 -5.49
C PHE A 46 -1.21 -1.65 -4.54
N SER A 47 -2.06 -2.08 -3.61
CA SER A 47 -2.60 -1.24 -2.55
C SER A 47 -2.05 -1.67 -1.19
N MET A 48 -1.13 -0.88 -0.69
CA MET A 48 -0.39 -1.13 0.55
C MET A 48 -1.16 -0.58 1.75
N ASN A 49 -1.33 -1.40 2.78
CA ASN A 49 -1.92 -0.96 4.04
C ASN A 49 -0.95 -0.06 4.81
N ILE A 50 -1.36 1.18 5.07
CA ILE A 50 -0.61 2.15 5.87
C ILE A 50 -1.32 2.51 7.18
N THR A 51 -2.41 1.82 7.53
CA THR A 51 -3.17 2.08 8.77
C THR A 51 -2.27 1.96 10.01
N ALA A 52 -2.26 3.01 10.82
CA ALA A 52 -1.61 3.05 12.13
C ALA A 52 -2.23 4.17 12.99
N ASP A 53 -2.25 3.99 14.30
CA ASP A 53 -2.73 4.99 15.27
C ASP A 53 -1.90 6.28 15.22
N ASP A 54 -0.58 6.14 15.10
CA ASP A 54 0.34 7.27 14.99
C ASP A 54 0.40 7.80 13.54
N HIS A 55 0.09 9.09 13.39
CA HIS A 55 0.24 9.82 12.14
C HIS A 55 1.64 9.65 11.53
N HIS A 56 2.69 9.69 12.35
CA HIS A 56 4.07 9.57 11.89
C HIS A 56 4.39 8.15 11.40
N GLU A 57 3.77 7.12 11.96
CA GLU A 57 3.90 5.75 11.47
C GLU A 57 3.20 5.57 10.11
N MET A 58 2.02 6.17 9.93
CA MET A 58 1.36 6.17 8.61
C MET A 58 2.25 6.80 7.53
N CYS A 59 2.82 7.97 7.83
CA CYS A 59 3.72 8.66 6.91
C CYS A 59 5.00 7.85 6.66
N ALA A 60 5.62 7.31 7.70
CA ALA A 60 6.83 6.48 7.55
C ALA A 60 6.60 5.24 6.68
N ARG A 61 5.43 4.58 6.78
CA ARG A 61 5.07 3.46 5.91
C ARG A 61 4.87 3.88 4.46
N ALA A 62 4.15 4.99 4.26
CA ALA A 62 3.89 5.53 2.93
C ALA A 62 5.18 5.98 2.24
N ASP A 63 6.02 6.76 2.91
CA ASP A 63 7.32 7.22 2.41
C ASP A 63 8.22 6.04 2.02
N PHE A 64 8.30 5.03 2.89
CA PHE A 64 9.06 3.82 2.59
C PHE A 64 8.51 3.08 1.35
N GLY A 65 7.18 2.94 1.23
CA GLY A 65 6.57 2.32 0.05
C GLY A 65 6.89 3.08 -1.24
N LEU A 66 6.84 4.42 -1.21
CA LEU A 66 7.18 5.27 -2.35
C LEU A 66 8.66 5.19 -2.73
N GLU A 67 9.56 5.18 -1.74
CA GLU A 67 10.99 4.99 -1.94
C GLU A 67 11.28 3.65 -2.62
N VAL A 68 10.66 2.56 -2.12
CA VAL A 68 10.83 1.21 -2.69
C VAL A 68 10.30 1.12 -4.13
N PHE A 69 9.13 1.70 -4.42
CA PHE A 69 8.53 1.65 -5.75
C PHE A 69 9.23 2.60 -6.75
N GLY A 70 9.90 3.65 -6.27
CA GLY A 70 10.71 4.55 -7.09
C GLY A 70 9.91 5.14 -8.28
N SER A 71 10.39 4.89 -9.50
CA SER A 71 9.72 5.34 -10.73
C SER A 71 8.32 4.73 -10.93
N ASP A 72 8.04 3.60 -10.27
CA ASP A 72 6.74 2.93 -10.29
C ASP A 72 5.81 3.39 -9.15
N ALA A 73 6.17 4.42 -8.37
CA ALA A 73 5.34 4.97 -7.31
C ALA A 73 3.88 5.32 -7.72
N PRO A 74 3.57 5.77 -8.95
CA PRO A 74 2.17 5.97 -9.37
C PRO A 74 1.31 4.69 -9.39
N ARG A 75 1.92 3.50 -9.30
CA ARG A 75 1.25 2.20 -9.23
C ARG A 75 0.98 1.73 -7.79
N LEU A 76 1.35 2.53 -6.80
CA LEU A 76 1.15 2.26 -5.38
C LEU A 76 -0.04 3.06 -4.85
N ALA A 77 -1.12 2.36 -4.50
CA ALA A 77 -2.25 2.92 -3.76
C ALA A 77 -2.05 2.75 -2.25
N PHE A 78 -2.67 3.63 -1.46
CA PHE A 78 -2.65 3.53 0.00
C PHE A 78 -4.00 3.09 0.56
N LEU A 79 -4.00 1.92 1.20
CA LEU A 79 -5.13 1.40 1.94
C LEU A 79 -5.13 1.95 3.36
N VAL A 80 -6.29 2.45 3.80
CA VAL A 80 -6.54 2.92 5.16
C VAL A 80 -7.86 2.34 5.64
N ASP A 81 -7.86 1.69 6.80
CA ASP A 81 -9.06 1.19 7.48
C ASP A 81 -9.81 2.33 8.16
N GLY A 82 -10.50 3.13 7.37
CA GLY A 82 -11.08 4.40 7.80
C GLY A 82 -12.25 4.28 8.77
N TYR A 83 -12.89 3.11 8.89
CA TYR A 83 -13.95 2.89 9.87
C TYR A 83 -13.37 2.67 11.27
N VAL A 84 -12.58 1.60 11.46
CA VAL A 84 -11.91 1.31 12.75
C VAL A 84 -10.86 2.35 13.14
N GLY A 85 -10.12 2.91 12.17
CA GLY A 85 -9.10 3.94 12.42
C GLY A 85 -9.65 5.37 12.49
N GLY A 86 -10.90 5.57 12.05
CA GLY A 86 -11.57 6.86 12.05
C GLY A 86 -11.11 7.86 10.97
N PRO A 87 -11.81 9.00 10.84
CA PRO A 87 -11.60 9.97 9.76
C PRO A 87 -10.24 10.69 9.83
N GLY A 88 -9.58 10.69 11.00
CA GLY A 88 -8.24 11.27 11.16
C GLY A 88 -7.18 10.56 10.32
N MET A 89 -7.18 9.23 10.30
CA MET A 89 -6.26 8.42 9.49
C MET A 89 -6.50 8.60 7.99
N VAL A 90 -7.77 8.63 7.59
CA VAL A 90 -8.17 8.91 6.19
C VAL A 90 -7.67 10.28 5.74
N THR A 91 -7.83 11.29 6.60
CA THR A 91 -7.38 12.66 6.31
C THR A 91 -5.86 12.78 6.27
N THR A 92 -5.14 12.02 7.12
CA THR A 92 -3.68 11.91 7.07
C THR A 92 -3.22 11.45 5.69
N ALA A 93 -3.71 10.31 5.21
CA ALA A 93 -3.33 9.80 3.90
C ALA A 93 -3.75 10.76 2.77
N ARG A 94 -4.96 11.32 2.84
CA ARG A 94 -5.49 12.24 1.81
C ARG A 94 -4.67 13.51 1.64
N ARG A 95 -4.18 14.09 2.75
CA ARG A 95 -3.51 15.40 2.74
C ARG A 95 -2.00 15.28 2.53
N GLN A 96 -1.37 14.25 3.11
CA GLN A 96 0.07 14.06 2.96
C GLN A 96 0.44 13.45 1.61
N TYR A 97 -0.43 12.61 1.05
CA TYR A 97 -0.16 11.89 -0.21
C TYR A 97 -1.27 12.11 -1.26
N PRO A 98 -1.57 13.36 -1.65
CA PRO A 98 -2.71 13.68 -2.51
C PRO A 98 -2.58 13.14 -3.95
N SER A 99 -1.37 12.79 -4.37
CA SER A 99 -1.10 12.21 -5.70
C SER A 99 -1.24 10.69 -5.73
N GLN A 100 -1.40 10.03 -4.57
CA GLN A 100 -1.64 8.59 -4.52
C GLN A 100 -3.11 8.26 -4.34
N TYR A 101 -3.54 7.17 -4.97
CA TYR A 101 -4.92 6.70 -4.83
C TYR A 101 -5.20 6.31 -3.38
N LEU A 102 -6.17 6.97 -2.75
CA LEU A 102 -6.62 6.66 -1.39
C LEU A 102 -7.70 5.59 -1.42
N HIS A 103 -7.33 4.39 -1.00
CA HIS A 103 -8.23 3.24 -0.88
C HIS A 103 -8.81 3.18 0.54
N TYR A 104 -10.03 3.69 0.72
CA TYR A 104 -10.77 3.57 1.98
C TYR A 104 -11.25 2.12 2.15
N HIS A 105 -10.71 1.43 3.15
CA HIS A 105 -11.21 0.14 3.59
C HIS A 105 -12.11 0.31 4.82
N ARG A 106 -13.16 -0.50 4.93
CA ARG A 106 -14.29 -0.26 5.85
C ARG A 106 -14.45 -1.32 6.93
N ALA A 107 -13.40 -2.05 7.28
CA ALA A 107 -13.47 -3.10 8.30
C ALA A 107 -14.17 -2.62 9.58
N GLY A 108 -15.12 -3.43 10.09
CA GLY A 108 -15.87 -3.16 11.33
C GLY A 108 -17.19 -2.40 11.18
N HIS A 109 -17.58 -1.98 9.97
CA HIS A 109 -18.77 -1.15 9.72
C HIS A 109 -20.13 -1.81 10.05
#